data_AF-A0A7S0MNB8-F1
#
_entry.id   AF-A0A7S0MNB8-F1
#
_cell.length_a   1.000
_cell.length_b   1.000
_cell.length_c   1.000
_cell.angle_alpha   90.00
_cell.angle_beta   90.00
_cell.angle_gamma   90.00
#
_symmetry.space_group_name_H-M   'P 1'
#
loop_
_entity.id
_entity.type
_entity.pdbx_description
1 polymer ?
#
loop_
_entity_poly.entity_id
_entity_poly.type
_entity_poly.pdbx_seq_one_letter_code
_entity_poly.pdbx_strand_id
1 'polypeptide(L)'
;YRNITFKYILSILENFFKNKADNFLAIYDFEIINLKIFSHSNIDKILLTEILRFGIYSISDNQVDVFPYIFDTFASIISIGQYDISFTVFVRFFRSLLNPHLWFSKPLVRSLVGYLNAFILNEKYIYNKYEIVSLCCIIQTIIIEHCDTEYFFYFLISFFRIIEKQKNILPHFLEILISNQKFFLTKQ
;
A
#
# COMPACT_ATOMS: atom_id res chain seq x y z
N TYR A 1 3.54 -25.53 -16.59
CA TYR A 1 4.20 -24.49 -15.78
C TYR A 1 3.22 -23.63 -14.97
N ARG A 2 2.23 -22.92 -15.55
CA ARG A 2 1.26 -22.08 -14.79
C ARG A 2 0.55 -22.79 -13.60
N ASN A 3 0.14 -24.04 -13.79
CA ASN A 3 -0.61 -24.81 -12.79
C ASN A 3 0.27 -25.26 -11.58
N ILE A 4 1.59 -25.36 -11.77
CA ILE A 4 2.52 -25.75 -10.71
C ILE A 4 2.83 -24.53 -9.83
N THR A 5 3.05 -23.36 -10.43
CA THR A 5 3.26 -22.09 -9.72
C THR A 5 2.05 -21.72 -8.86
N PHE A 6 0.83 -21.93 -9.39
CA PHE A 6 -0.42 -21.70 -8.67
C PHE A 6 -0.54 -22.58 -7.42
N LYS A 7 -0.34 -23.90 -7.56
CA LYS A 7 -0.40 -24.84 -6.42
C LYS A 7 0.66 -24.55 -5.38
N TYR A 8 1.84 -24.09 -5.79
CA TYR A 8 2.92 -23.74 -4.88
C TYR A 8 2.59 -22.50 -4.04
N ILE A 9 2.07 -21.43 -4.66
CA ILE A 9 1.64 -20.23 -3.94
C ILE A 9 0.48 -20.55 -2.97
N LEU A 10 -0.49 -21.36 -3.39
CA LEU A 10 -1.56 -21.80 -2.49
C LEU A 10 -1.03 -22.63 -1.31
N SER A 11 -0.09 -23.55 -1.57
CA SER A 11 0.54 -24.33 -0.51
C SER A 11 1.27 -23.46 0.51
N ILE A 12 1.92 -22.38 0.06
CA ILE A 12 2.56 -21.40 0.94
C ILE A 12 1.51 -20.72 1.82
N LEU A 13 0.44 -20.16 1.22
CA LEU A 13 -0.61 -19.47 1.95
C LEU A 13 -1.33 -20.40 2.95
N GLU A 14 -1.59 -21.66 2.55
CA GLU A 14 -2.18 -22.69 3.42
C GLU A 14 -1.28 -23.10 4.59
N ASN A 15 0.03 -23.25 4.35
CA ASN A 15 0.99 -23.58 5.40
C ASN A 15 1.10 -22.44 6.41
N PHE A 16 1.10 -21.20 5.93
CA PHE A 16 1.11 -20.03 6.79
C PHE A 16 -0.12 -19.97 7.71
N PHE A 17 -1.34 -20.23 7.19
CA PHE A 17 -2.54 -20.29 8.04
C PHE A 17 -2.46 -21.35 9.14
N LYS A 18 -1.79 -22.47 8.87
CA LYS A 18 -1.63 -23.59 9.81
C LYS A 18 -0.56 -23.32 10.85
N ASN A 19 0.54 -22.68 10.45
CA ASN A 19 1.71 -22.44 11.29
C ASN A 19 1.91 -20.94 11.54
N LYS A 20 1.08 -20.35 12.41
CA LYS A 20 1.20 -18.96 12.88
C LYS A 20 2.50 -18.64 13.65
N ALA A 21 3.40 -19.61 13.81
CA ALA A 21 4.47 -19.59 14.80
C ALA A 21 5.84 -19.16 14.26
N ASP A 22 6.05 -19.12 12.93
CA ASP A 22 7.37 -18.86 12.35
C ASP A 22 7.36 -17.67 11.39
N ASN A 23 7.37 -16.47 11.98
CA ASN A 23 7.37 -15.19 11.25
C ASN A 23 8.52 -15.10 10.24
N PHE A 24 9.64 -15.80 10.44
CA PHE A 24 10.80 -15.73 9.54
C PHE A 24 10.56 -16.46 8.21
N LEU A 25 9.93 -17.65 8.26
CA LEU A 25 9.57 -18.39 7.05
C LEU A 25 8.53 -17.65 6.20
N ALA A 26 7.59 -16.98 6.88
CA ALA A 26 6.58 -16.17 6.24
C ALA A 26 7.17 -15.06 5.35
N ILE A 27 8.23 -14.40 5.80
CA ILE A 27 8.89 -13.32 5.05
C ILE A 27 9.37 -13.82 3.69
N TYR A 28 10.10 -14.94 3.66
CA TYR A 28 10.58 -15.55 2.42
C TYR A 28 9.45 -16.01 1.52
N ASP A 29 8.41 -16.57 2.12
CA ASP A 29 7.20 -16.99 1.41
C ASP A 29 6.56 -15.81 0.67
N PHE A 30 6.47 -14.63 1.29
CA PHE A 30 5.99 -13.41 0.64
C PHE A 30 6.93 -12.86 -0.43
N GLU A 31 8.23 -12.89 -0.20
CA GLU A 31 9.21 -12.50 -1.23
C GLU A 31 9.07 -13.37 -2.48
N ILE A 32 8.91 -14.68 -2.31
CA ILE A 32 8.69 -15.62 -3.41
C ILE A 32 7.37 -15.29 -4.12
N ILE A 33 6.29 -15.04 -3.38
CA ILE A 33 5.00 -14.64 -3.96
C ILE A 33 5.16 -13.35 -4.79
N ASN A 34 5.83 -12.33 -4.25
CA ASN A 34 6.07 -11.07 -4.94
C ASN A 34 6.88 -11.25 -6.22
N LEU A 35 8.00 -11.98 -6.16
CA LEU A 35 8.81 -12.29 -7.34
C LEU A 35 8.01 -13.06 -8.40
N LYS A 36 7.11 -13.95 -7.98
CA LYS A 36 6.23 -14.69 -8.90
C LYS A 36 5.19 -13.79 -9.54
N ILE A 37 4.59 -12.89 -8.76
CA ILE A 37 3.65 -11.87 -9.24
C ILE A 37 4.35 -10.98 -10.29
N PHE A 38 5.52 -10.43 -9.98
CA PHE A 38 6.29 -9.60 -10.91
C PHE A 38 6.73 -10.34 -12.19
N SER A 39 7.09 -11.61 -12.09
CA SER A 39 7.54 -12.41 -13.25
C SER A 39 6.39 -12.91 -14.15
N HIS A 40 5.13 -12.77 -13.72
CA HIS A 40 3.97 -13.23 -14.47
C HIS A 40 3.07 -12.06 -14.86
N SER A 41 3.08 -11.70 -16.15
CA SER A 41 2.19 -10.69 -16.73
C SER A 41 0.72 -11.09 -16.78
N ASN A 42 0.35 -12.28 -16.30
CA ASN A 42 -1.01 -12.80 -16.24
C ASN A 42 -1.19 -13.62 -14.96
N ILE A 43 -1.81 -13.02 -13.95
CA ILE A 43 -2.14 -13.67 -12.68
C ILE A 43 -3.55 -14.23 -12.78
N ASP A 44 -3.71 -15.50 -12.41
CA ASP A 44 -5.02 -16.14 -12.40
C ASP A 44 -5.96 -15.43 -11.41
N LYS A 45 -7.21 -15.17 -11.83
CA LYS A 45 -8.25 -14.58 -10.99
C LYS A 45 -8.47 -15.38 -9.70
N ILE A 46 -8.35 -16.71 -9.75
CA ILE A 46 -8.49 -17.58 -8.57
C ILE A 46 -7.34 -17.29 -7.60
N LEU A 47 -6.10 -17.22 -8.10
CA LEU A 47 -4.92 -16.91 -7.30
C LEU A 47 -5.03 -15.55 -6.63
N LEU A 48 -5.47 -14.56 -7.40
CA LEU A 48 -5.69 -13.21 -6.93
C LEU A 48 -6.74 -13.16 -5.81
N THR A 49 -7.81 -13.96 -5.94
CA THR A 49 -8.86 -14.05 -4.92
C THR A 49 -8.33 -14.68 -3.64
N GLU A 50 -7.52 -15.73 -3.74
CA GLU A 50 -6.93 -16.40 -2.57
C GLU A 50 -5.89 -15.53 -1.87
N ILE A 51 -5.04 -14.80 -2.62
CA ILE A 51 -4.11 -13.81 -2.04
C ILE A 51 -4.88 -12.70 -1.31
N LEU A 52 -5.98 -12.20 -1.90
CA LEU A 52 -6.84 -11.20 -1.26
C LEU A 52 -7.51 -11.72 0.01
N ARG A 53 -8.09 -12.93 -0.05
CA ARG A 53 -8.72 -13.59 1.09
C ARG A 53 -7.72 -13.79 2.23
N PHE A 54 -6.51 -14.21 1.88
CA PHE A 54 -5.42 -14.34 2.82
C PHE A 54 -5.08 -13.01 3.49
N GLY A 55 -4.84 -11.96 2.72
CA GLY A 55 -4.48 -10.67 3.29
C GLY A 55 -5.57 -10.12 4.21
N ILE A 56 -6.85 -10.28 3.83
CA ILE A 56 -8.00 -9.91 4.68
C ILE A 56 -7.99 -10.70 6.00
N TYR A 57 -7.78 -12.02 5.95
CA TYR A 57 -7.77 -12.86 7.15
C TYR A 57 -6.62 -12.49 8.08
N SER A 58 -5.39 -12.36 7.56
CA SER A 58 -4.22 -12.03 8.37
C SER A 58 -4.36 -10.66 9.03
N ILE A 59 -4.99 -9.70 8.34
CA ILE A 59 -5.36 -8.41 8.92
C ILE A 59 -6.40 -8.56 10.05
N SER A 60 -7.42 -9.41 9.87
CA SER A 60 -8.43 -9.65 10.90
C SER A 60 -7.92 -10.42 12.13
N ASP A 61 -6.86 -11.21 11.96
CA ASP A 61 -6.23 -12.01 13.02
C ASP A 61 -5.11 -11.23 13.75
N ASN A 62 -4.99 -9.92 13.51
CA ASN A 62 -4.00 -9.02 14.12
C ASN A 62 -2.54 -9.47 13.97
N GLN A 63 -2.18 -10.13 12.86
CA GLN A 63 -0.80 -10.54 12.59
C GLN A 63 0.04 -9.37 12.04
N VAL A 64 0.29 -8.37 12.90
CA VAL A 64 0.88 -7.08 12.51
C VAL A 64 2.25 -7.21 11.82
N ASP A 65 3.05 -8.21 12.21
CA ASP A 65 4.39 -8.45 11.65
C ASP A 65 4.36 -8.77 10.15
N VAL A 66 3.21 -9.23 9.65
CA VAL A 66 3.04 -9.73 8.28
C VAL A 66 2.43 -8.65 7.37
N PHE A 67 1.86 -7.61 7.96
CA PHE A 67 1.19 -6.52 7.24
C PHE A 67 2.09 -5.82 6.21
N PRO A 68 3.37 -5.52 6.47
CA PRO A 68 4.25 -4.92 5.46
C PRO A 68 4.27 -5.72 4.16
N TYR A 69 4.43 -7.04 4.27
CA TYR A 69 4.53 -7.95 3.14
C TYR A 69 3.21 -8.12 2.38
N ILE A 70 2.09 -8.08 3.08
CA ILE A 70 0.75 -8.08 2.47
C ILE A 70 0.57 -6.81 1.62
N PHE A 71 0.93 -5.64 2.16
CA PHE A 71 0.83 -4.37 1.42
C PHE A 71 1.76 -4.34 0.20
N ASP A 72 2.98 -4.86 0.32
CA ASP A 72 3.91 -4.98 -0.81
C ASP A 72 3.36 -5.91 -1.90
N THR A 73 2.72 -7.02 -1.49
CA THR A 73 2.04 -7.94 -2.41
C THR A 73 0.90 -7.27 -3.15
N PHE A 74 0.06 -6.54 -2.41
CA PHE A 74 -1.06 -5.83 -3.01
C PHE A 74 -0.57 -4.71 -3.96
N ALA A 75 0.51 -4.01 -3.60
CA ALA A 75 1.13 -2.98 -4.43
C ALA A 75 1.65 -3.56 -5.76
N SER A 76 2.32 -4.72 -5.68
CA SER A 76 2.84 -5.45 -6.84
C SER A 76 1.72 -5.87 -7.78
N ILE A 77 0.63 -6.37 -7.21
CA ILE A 77 -0.57 -6.73 -7.94
C ILE A 77 -1.13 -5.50 -8.68
N ILE A 78 -1.39 -4.39 -7.97
CA ILE A 78 -1.97 -3.15 -8.56
C ILE A 78 -1.14 -2.64 -9.74
N SER A 79 0.18 -2.71 -9.60
CA SER A 79 1.13 -2.25 -10.61
C SER A 79 1.04 -3.04 -11.92
N ILE A 80 0.61 -4.31 -11.88
CA ILE A 80 0.45 -5.17 -13.06
C ILE A 80 -0.85 -4.86 -13.83
N GLY A 81 -1.80 -4.14 -13.23
CA GLY A 81 -2.91 -3.50 -13.96
C GLY A 81 -4.03 -4.42 -14.47
N GLN A 82 -4.09 -5.67 -14.02
CA GLN A 82 -5.10 -6.66 -14.42
C GLN A 82 -6.34 -6.62 -13.53
N TYR A 83 -7.42 -5.95 -13.97
CA TYR A 83 -8.57 -5.71 -13.08
C TYR A 83 -9.93 -5.63 -13.74
N ASP A 84 -10.87 -6.39 -13.18
CA ASP A 84 -12.29 -6.02 -13.13
C ASP A 84 -12.86 -6.13 -11.70
N ILE A 85 -12.62 -7.23 -10.96
CA ILE A 85 -13.27 -7.44 -9.64
C ILE A 85 -12.38 -7.08 -8.44
N SER A 86 -11.08 -7.38 -8.51
CA SER A 86 -10.11 -7.19 -7.43
C SER A 86 -9.80 -5.72 -7.14
N PHE A 87 -9.97 -4.82 -8.12
CA PHE A 87 -9.67 -3.40 -7.95
C PHE A 87 -10.57 -2.74 -6.90
N THR A 88 -11.85 -3.10 -6.83
CA THR A 88 -12.78 -2.55 -5.83
C THR A 88 -12.36 -2.90 -4.40
N VAL A 89 -11.82 -4.10 -4.18
CA VAL A 89 -11.30 -4.55 -2.88
C VAL A 89 -10.02 -3.77 -2.53
N PHE A 90 -9.09 -3.64 -3.48
CA PHE A 90 -7.89 -2.83 -3.28
C PHE A 90 -8.23 -1.37 -2.96
N VAL A 91 -9.23 -0.79 -3.61
CA VAL A 91 -9.70 0.59 -3.35
C VAL A 91 -10.30 0.73 -1.95
N ARG A 92 -11.07 -0.26 -1.47
CA ARG A 92 -11.59 -0.26 -0.09
C ARG A 92 -10.46 -0.33 0.93
N PHE A 93 -9.46 -1.17 0.69
CA PHE A 93 -8.26 -1.21 1.51
C PHE A 93 -7.51 0.12 1.47
N PHE A 94 -7.26 0.67 0.30
CA PHE A 94 -6.64 1.99 0.11
C PHE A 94 -7.31 3.07 0.95
N ARG A 95 -8.65 3.17 0.90
CA ARG A 95 -9.41 4.15 1.69
C ARG A 95 -9.27 3.92 3.20
N SER A 96 -9.16 2.67 3.62
CA SER A 96 -8.96 2.33 5.04
C SER A 96 -7.58 2.76 5.53
N LEU A 97 -6.58 2.78 4.63
CA LEU A 97 -5.22 3.27 4.92
C LEU A 97 -5.12 4.78 5.05
N LEU A 98 -6.17 5.52 4.67
CA LEU A 98 -6.20 6.97 4.84
C LEU A 98 -6.37 7.40 6.30
N ASN A 99 -6.51 6.45 7.23
CA ASN A 99 -6.54 6.71 8.66
C ASN A 99 -5.13 7.07 9.18
N PRO A 100 -4.91 8.28 9.72
CA PRO A 100 -3.60 8.73 10.21
C PRO A 100 -2.99 7.81 11.28
N HIS A 101 -3.79 7.11 12.08
CA HIS A 101 -3.29 6.23 13.13
C HIS A 101 -2.44 5.06 12.62
N LEU A 102 -2.62 4.64 11.37
CA LEU A 102 -1.84 3.56 10.76
C LEU A 102 -0.41 3.98 10.42
N TRP A 103 -0.16 5.29 10.35
CA TRP A 103 1.09 5.86 9.87
C TRP A 103 2.13 6.13 10.96
N PHE A 104 1.79 5.87 12.23
CA PHE A 104 2.75 5.98 13.35
C PHE A 104 3.65 4.76 13.50
N SER A 105 3.30 3.64 12.84
CA SER A 105 4.09 2.41 12.89
C SER A 105 5.21 2.46 11.86
N LYS A 106 6.43 2.81 12.30
CA LYS A 106 7.66 2.82 11.48
C LYS A 106 7.83 1.62 10.54
N PRO A 107 7.63 0.34 10.98
CA PRO A 107 7.81 -0.80 10.08
C PRO A 107 6.76 -0.88 8.97
N LEU A 108 5.59 -0.27 9.14
CA LEU A 108 4.52 -0.25 8.13
C LEU A 108 4.67 0.89 7.12
N VAL A 109 5.28 2.01 7.52
CA VAL A 109 5.32 3.23 6.68
C VAL A 109 5.89 2.95 5.30
N ARG A 110 6.97 2.17 5.18
CA ARG A 110 7.55 1.80 3.88
C ARG A 110 6.51 1.13 2.96
N SER A 111 5.88 0.06 3.43
CA SER A 111 4.97 -0.73 2.60
C SER A 111 3.65 0.00 2.35
N LEU A 112 3.19 0.82 3.29
CA LEU A 112 2.05 1.72 3.09
C LEU A 112 2.34 2.76 2.00
N VAL A 113 3.52 3.39 2.02
CA VAL A 113 3.97 4.29 0.94
C VAL A 113 4.03 3.53 -0.39
N GLY A 114 4.60 2.32 -0.41
CA GLY A 114 4.67 1.49 -1.62
C GLY A 114 3.29 1.19 -2.20
N TYR A 115 2.33 0.84 -1.34
CA TYR A 115 0.95 0.59 -1.73
C TYR A 115 0.24 1.84 -2.26
N LEU A 116 0.39 2.99 -1.59
CA LEU A 116 -0.13 4.26 -2.12
C LEU A 116 0.48 4.58 -3.48
N ASN A 117 1.79 4.42 -3.65
CA ASN A 117 2.47 4.69 -4.92
C ASN A 117 1.94 3.82 -6.05
N ALA A 118 1.61 2.54 -5.79
CA ALA A 118 1.00 1.68 -6.79
C ALA A 118 -0.34 2.24 -7.29
N PHE A 119 -1.17 2.82 -6.41
CA PHE A 119 -2.39 3.51 -6.80
C PHE A 119 -2.13 4.80 -7.57
N ILE A 120 -1.12 5.57 -7.18
CA ILE A 120 -0.75 6.85 -7.80
C ILE A 120 -0.32 6.66 -9.25
N LEU A 121 0.50 5.64 -9.46
CA LEU A 121 1.01 5.28 -10.77
C LEU A 121 -0.07 4.60 -11.63
N ASN A 122 -1.12 4.06 -11.02
CA ASN A 122 -2.22 3.44 -11.74
C ASN A 122 -3.13 4.49 -12.40
N GLU A 123 -3.04 4.60 -13.72
CA GLU A 123 -3.80 5.58 -14.52
C GLU A 123 -5.32 5.37 -14.51
N LYS A 124 -5.79 4.17 -14.16
CA LYS A 124 -7.23 3.85 -14.11
C LYS A 124 -7.88 4.36 -12.82
N TYR A 125 -7.11 4.67 -11.78
CA TYR A 125 -7.66 5.13 -10.51
C TYR A 125 -7.91 6.65 -10.55
N ILE A 126 -9.16 7.05 -10.29
CA ILE A 126 -9.55 8.45 -10.19
C ILE A 126 -9.78 8.78 -8.72
N TYR A 127 -8.94 9.68 -8.21
CA TYR A 127 -9.05 10.18 -6.84
C TYR A 127 -10.24 11.13 -6.69
N ASN A 128 -10.99 10.99 -5.60
CA ASN A 128 -11.98 12.00 -5.22
C ASN A 128 -11.38 13.07 -4.28
N LYS A 129 -12.05 14.21 -4.17
CA LYS A 129 -11.60 15.36 -3.36
C LYS A 129 -11.24 14.98 -1.91
N TYR A 130 -12.03 14.10 -1.28
CA TYR A 130 -11.81 13.71 0.11
C TYR A 130 -10.56 12.84 0.28
N GLU A 131 -10.34 11.90 -0.64
CA GLU A 131 -9.14 11.04 -0.64
C GLU A 131 -7.87 11.87 -0.76
N ILE A 132 -7.89 12.90 -1.60
CA ILE A 132 -6.78 13.83 -1.75
C ILE A 132 -6.51 14.62 -0.48
N VAL A 133 -7.55 15.13 0.17
CA VAL A 133 -7.41 15.83 1.46
C VAL A 133 -6.82 14.90 2.50
N SER A 134 -7.29 13.65 2.58
CA SER A 134 -6.73 12.67 3.51
C SER A 134 -5.26 12.34 3.19
N LEU A 135 -4.88 12.23 1.91
CA LEU A 135 -3.48 12.06 1.51
C LEU A 135 -2.62 13.25 1.97
N CYS A 136 -3.12 14.49 1.85
CA CYS A 136 -2.44 15.66 2.41
C CYS A 136 -2.26 15.56 3.93
N CYS A 137 -3.28 15.10 4.66
CA CYS A 137 -3.18 14.89 6.11
C CYS A 137 -2.16 13.81 6.47
N ILE A 138 -2.10 12.72 5.71
CA ILE A 138 -1.09 11.66 5.90
C ILE A 138 0.32 12.21 5.66
N ILE A 139 0.52 12.98 4.59
CA ILE A 139 1.80 13.66 4.33
C ILE A 139 2.19 14.51 5.54
N GLN A 140 1.25 15.27 6.10
CA GLN A 140 1.49 16.06 7.30
C GLN A 140 1.88 15.18 8.49
N THR A 141 1.20 14.06 8.74
CA THR A 141 1.53 13.12 9.81
C THR A 141 2.94 12.54 9.63
N ILE A 142 3.30 12.12 8.41
CA ILE A 142 4.63 11.56 8.11
C ILE A 142 5.72 12.64 8.22
N ILE A 143 5.47 13.88 7.78
CA ILE A 143 6.41 15.01 7.97
C ILE A 143 6.74 15.21 9.44
N ILE A 144 5.72 15.18 10.30
CA ILE A 144 5.89 15.49 11.73
C ILE A 144 6.65 14.38 12.45
N GLU A 145 6.35 13.11 12.14
CA GLU A 145 6.83 11.95 12.93
C GLU A 145 8.01 11.19 12.28
N HIS A 146 8.17 11.30 10.95
CA HIS A 146 9.05 10.42 10.14
C HIS A 146 9.85 11.17 9.07
N CYS A 147 10.10 12.47 9.26
CA CYS A 147 10.82 13.35 8.33
C CYS A 147 12.18 12.79 7.86
N ASP A 148 12.86 12.02 8.71
CA ASP A 148 14.21 11.50 8.46
C ASP A 148 14.25 10.22 7.60
N THR A 149 13.10 9.75 7.10
CA THR A 149 13.03 8.50 6.35
C THR A 149 13.10 8.73 4.84
N GLU A 150 13.99 8.01 4.15
CA GLU A 150 14.11 8.06 2.68
C GLU A 150 12.77 7.86 1.96
N TYR A 151 11.88 7.05 2.55
CA TYR A 151 10.55 6.75 2.03
C TYR A 151 9.61 7.97 1.96
N PHE A 152 9.82 8.97 2.82
CA PHE A 152 9.04 10.20 2.81
C PHE A 152 9.24 10.99 1.51
N PHE A 153 10.48 11.09 1.02
CA PHE A 153 10.76 11.76 -0.25
C PHE A 153 10.16 11.02 -1.45
N TYR A 154 10.24 9.68 -1.47
CA TYR A 154 9.59 8.87 -2.50
C TYR A 154 8.07 9.05 -2.52
N PHE A 155 7.46 9.18 -1.34
CA PHE A 155 6.04 9.44 -1.22
C PHE A 155 5.67 10.84 -1.72
N LEU A 156 6.41 11.88 -1.31
CA LEU A 156 6.20 13.26 -1.79
C LEU A 156 6.30 13.35 -3.31
N ILE A 157 7.35 12.76 -3.91
CA ILE A 157 7.54 12.76 -5.37
C ILE A 157 6.32 12.13 -6.07
N SER A 158 5.84 11.01 -5.55
CA SER A 158 4.67 10.34 -6.10
C SER A 158 3.40 11.18 -5.92
N PHE A 159 3.23 11.80 -4.75
CA PHE A 159 2.09 12.68 -4.50
C PHE A 159 2.06 13.91 -5.42
N PHE A 160 3.22 14.53 -5.69
CA PHE A 160 3.30 15.62 -6.66
C PHE A 160 2.84 15.20 -8.05
N ARG A 161 3.06 13.94 -8.46
CA ARG A 161 2.50 13.41 -9.72
C ARG A 161 0.98 13.34 -9.70
N ILE A 162 0.34 13.08 -8.54
CA ILE A 162 -1.13 13.17 -8.42
C ILE A 162 -1.58 14.61 -8.64
N ILE A 163 -0.94 15.57 -7.97
CA ILE A 163 -1.30 16.98 -8.08
C ILE A 163 -1.12 17.48 -9.52
N GLU A 164 -0.05 17.07 -10.18
CA GLU A 164 0.21 17.40 -11.59
C GLU A 164 -0.88 16.84 -12.51
N LYS A 165 -1.27 15.58 -12.31
CA LYS A 165 -2.40 14.96 -13.03
C LYS A 165 -3.74 15.65 -12.75
N GLN A 166 -3.90 16.26 -11.58
CA GLN A 166 -5.15 16.83 -11.10
C GLN A 166 -4.96 18.30 -10.69
N LYS A 167 -4.68 19.15 -11.69
CA LYS A 167 -4.33 20.59 -11.57
C LYS A 167 -5.20 21.42 -10.62
N ASN A 168 -6.44 21.01 -10.37
CA ASN A 168 -7.38 21.70 -9.48
C ASN A 168 -7.04 21.59 -7.98
N ILE A 169 -6.05 20.78 -7.60
CA ILE A 169 -5.72 20.45 -6.20
C ILE A 169 -4.54 21.26 -5.66
N LEU A 170 -3.67 21.73 -6.54
CA LEU A 170 -2.46 22.47 -6.18
C LEU A 170 -2.74 23.62 -5.19
N PRO A 171 -3.84 24.42 -5.32
CA PRO A 171 -4.14 25.47 -4.36
C PRO A 171 -4.43 24.95 -2.93
N HIS A 172 -5.19 23.86 -2.80
CA HIS A 172 -5.50 23.28 -1.48
C HIS A 172 -4.25 22.66 -0.83
N PHE A 173 -3.38 22.05 -1.62
CA PHE A 173 -2.11 21.53 -1.11
C PHE A 173 -1.18 22.64 -0.61
N LEU A 174 -1.08 23.74 -1.37
CA LEU A 174 -0.30 24.91 -0.97
C LEU A 174 -0.86 25.56 0.29
N GLU A 175 -2.18 25.68 0.43
CA GLU A 175 -2.83 26.16 1.66
C GLU A 175 -2.47 25.30 2.88
N ILE A 176 -2.48 23.97 2.71
CA ILE A 176 -2.10 23.03 3.79
C ILE A 176 -0.62 23.20 4.15
N LEU A 177 0.28 23.28 3.17
CA LEU A 177 1.71 23.51 3.42
C LEU A 177 1.98 24.86 4.12
N ILE A 178 1.32 25.93 3.68
CA ILE A 178 1.47 27.28 4.26
C ILE A 178 0.92 27.32 5.68
N SER A 179 -0.20 26.65 5.96
CA SER A 179 -0.77 26.55 7.31
C SER A 179 0.20 25.85 8.27
N ASN A 180 0.99 24.90 7.77
CA ASN A 180 2.00 24.18 8.54
C ASN A 180 3.30 24.96 8.75
N GLN A 181 3.74 25.81 7.81
CA GLN A 181 4.89 26.70 8.07
C GLN A 181 4.66 27.60 9.28
N LYS A 182 3.42 28.08 9.50
CA LYS A 182 3.07 28.82 10.71
C LYS A 182 3.22 27.98 11.97
N PHE A 183 2.85 26.69 11.94
CA PHE A 183 2.99 25.78 13.07
C PHE A 183 4.45 25.48 13.42
N PHE A 184 5.32 25.32 12.42
CA PHE A 184 6.77 25.11 12.62
C PHE A 184 7.48 26.38 13.12
N LEU A 185 7.06 27.57 12.68
CA LEU A 185 7.62 28.85 13.14
C LEU A 185 7.18 29.23 14.56
N THR A 186 6.05 28.70 15.05
CA THR A 186 5.58 28.93 16.43
C THR A 186 6.15 27.94 17.47
N LYS A 187 6.85 26.90 17.02
CA LYS A 187 7.48 25.88 17.89
C LYS A 187 9.01 26.03 18.02
N GLN A 188 9.59 27.05 17.39
CA GLN A 188 10.95 27.53 17.68
C GLN A 188 10.88 28.64 18.72
#